data_AF-A0A3D8YJL3-F1
#
_entry.id   AF-A0A3D8YJL3-F1
#
_cell.length_a   1.000
_cell.length_b   1.000
_cell.length_c   1.000
_cell.angle_alpha   90.00
_cell.angle_beta   90.00
_cell.angle_gamma   90.00
#
_symmetry.space_group_name_H-M   'P 1'
#
loop_
_entity.id
_entity.type
_entity.pdbx_description
1 polymer ?
#
loop_
_entity_poly.entity_id
_entity_poly.type
_entity_poly.pdbx_seq_one_letter_code
_entity_poly.pdbx_strand_id
1 'polypeptide(L)'
;NPIAIPVNGGWRYNYGNQFYVQLVSQYLTDTSPTEFDDETVQVIMDEALKYEGFPYVFGGASPTTSFDCSGLIQWVYDKAGISLPRVAQDQYDATQEISMEEAQAGDLIFFHSTYNAGTYVTHVAIYLEGNRFYHAGDP
;
A
#
# COMPACT_ATOMS: atom_id res chain seq x y z
N ASN A 1 25.67 14.24 4.19
CA ASN A 1 24.34 14.73 3.78
C ASN A 1 24.39 14.96 2.27
N PRO A 2 23.69 14.14 1.45
CA PRO A 2 23.68 14.28 0.00
C PRO A 2 23.31 15.68 -0.49
N ILE A 3 22.44 16.40 0.25
CA ILE A 3 22.07 17.80 -0.04
C ILE A 3 23.25 18.76 0.18
N ALA A 4 24.14 18.49 1.14
CA ALA A 4 25.23 19.40 1.47
C ALA A 4 26.38 19.37 0.45
N ILE A 5 26.58 18.23 -0.23
CA ILE A 5 27.66 18.06 -1.20
C ILE A 5 27.60 19.12 -2.33
N PRO A 6 26.48 19.27 -3.06
CA PRO A 6 26.39 20.28 -4.11
C PRO A 6 26.34 21.72 -3.58
N VAL A 7 25.95 21.93 -2.32
CA VAL A 7 25.79 23.29 -1.75
C VAL A 7 27.12 23.84 -1.22
N ASN A 8 27.88 23.02 -0.48
CA ASN A 8 29.05 23.51 0.24
C ASN A 8 30.22 22.52 0.31
N GLY A 9 30.20 21.43 -0.46
CA GLY A 9 31.24 20.40 -0.42
C GLY A 9 31.07 19.37 0.71
N GLY A 10 29.89 19.33 1.36
CA GLY A 10 29.52 18.24 2.26
C GLY A 10 29.76 18.50 3.74
N TRP A 11 29.88 19.76 4.17
CA TRP A 11 30.05 20.10 5.59
C TRP A 11 28.76 20.66 6.22
N ARG A 12 28.69 20.64 7.55
CA ARG A 12 27.69 21.34 8.36
C ARG A 12 28.35 21.95 9.59
N TYR A 13 27.75 23.00 10.18
CA TYR A 13 28.18 23.46 11.50
C TYR A 13 27.94 22.37 12.56
N ASN A 14 28.74 22.36 13.62
CA ASN A 14 28.60 21.43 14.75
C ASN A 14 27.49 21.88 15.72
N TYR A 15 26.33 22.26 15.18
CA TYR A 15 25.13 22.63 15.92
C TYR A 15 23.90 22.38 15.03
N GLY A 16 23.07 21.41 15.42
CA GLY A 16 21.89 21.04 14.65
C GLY A 16 22.22 20.60 13.22
N ASN A 17 21.32 20.91 12.27
CA ASN A 17 21.52 20.63 10.85
C ASN A 17 20.92 21.78 10.02
N GLN A 18 21.78 22.64 9.47
CA GLN A 18 21.38 23.78 8.63
C GLN A 18 20.60 23.38 7.36
N PHE A 19 20.61 22.09 6.98
CA PHE A 19 19.88 21.54 5.84
C PHE A 19 18.59 20.80 6.24
N TYR A 20 18.18 20.88 7.52
CA TYR A 20 17.05 20.08 8.03
C TYR A 20 15.73 20.32 7.29
N VAL A 21 15.42 21.58 6.95
CA VAL A 21 14.21 21.90 6.16
C VAL A 21 14.24 21.20 4.81
N GLN A 22 15.36 21.26 4.08
CA GLN A 22 15.49 20.59 2.78
C GLN A 22 15.43 19.07 2.91
N LEU A 23 15.97 18.51 4.00
CA LEU A 23 15.87 17.08 4.28
C LEU A 23 14.41 16.64 4.46
N VAL A 24 13.62 17.40 5.23
CA VAL A 24 12.20 17.13 5.48
C VAL A 24 11.36 17.37 4.22
N SER A 25 11.64 18.45 3.47
CA SER A 25 10.88 18.78 2.26
C SER A 25 10.93 17.69 1.19
N GLN A 26 11.99 16.86 1.14
CA GLN A 26 12.03 15.71 0.21
C GLN A 26 10.88 14.70 0.42
N TYR A 27 10.25 14.69 1.60
CA TYR A 27 9.10 13.83 1.92
C TYR A 27 7.75 14.55 1.76
N LEU A 28 7.77 15.81 1.31
CA LEU A 28 6.59 16.67 1.17
C LEU A 28 6.38 17.15 -0.28
N THR A 29 7.26 16.77 -1.21
CA THR A 29 7.30 17.29 -2.59
C THR A 29 6.66 16.39 -3.63
N ASP A 30 6.52 15.09 -3.35
CA ASP A 30 5.53 14.26 -4.02
C ASP A 30 4.26 14.31 -3.16
N THR A 31 3.11 14.24 -3.81
CA THR A 31 1.77 14.11 -3.24
C THR A 31 1.77 13.49 -1.83
N SER A 32 0.93 14.04 -0.94
CA SER A 32 0.66 13.40 0.35
C SER A 32 0.59 11.88 0.15
N PRO A 33 1.07 11.01 1.07
CA PRO A 33 0.98 9.54 0.91
C PRO A 33 -0.46 9.00 0.74
N THR A 34 -1.44 9.90 0.68
CA THR A 34 -2.86 9.73 0.54
C THR A 34 -3.42 10.41 -0.71
N GLU A 35 -2.62 11.02 -1.58
CA GLU A 35 -3.10 11.66 -2.82
C GLU A 35 -2.59 10.90 -4.05
N PHE A 36 -3.53 10.39 -4.84
CA PHE A 36 -3.30 9.64 -6.07
C PHE A 36 -3.94 10.37 -7.25
N ASP A 37 -3.28 10.36 -8.42
CA ASP A 37 -3.80 11.00 -9.64
C ASP A 37 -5.07 10.30 -10.17
N ASP A 38 -5.24 9.00 -9.88
CA ASP A 38 -6.43 8.21 -10.22
C ASP A 38 -7.48 8.30 -9.11
N GLU A 39 -8.67 8.82 -9.44
CA GLU A 39 -9.80 8.99 -8.51
C GLU A 39 -10.28 7.67 -7.90
N THR A 40 -10.20 6.57 -8.65
CA THR A 40 -10.56 5.23 -8.16
C THR A 40 -9.60 4.79 -7.06
N VAL A 41 -8.31 4.98 -7.30
CA VAL A 41 -7.24 4.64 -6.34
C VAL A 41 -7.37 5.52 -5.09
N GLN A 42 -7.68 6.80 -5.28
CA GLN A 42 -7.95 7.72 -4.19
C GLN A 42 -9.10 7.21 -3.30
N VAL A 43 -10.23 6.81 -3.88
CA VAL A 43 -11.37 6.25 -3.12
C VAL A 43 -10.99 4.97 -2.37
N ILE A 44 -10.25 4.06 -3.04
CA ILE A 44 -9.77 2.81 -2.43
C ILE A 44 -8.92 3.12 -1.19
N MET A 45 -7.95 4.03 -1.31
CA MET A 45 -7.00 4.32 -0.24
C MET A 45 -7.60 5.16 0.87
N ASP A 46 -8.47 6.12 0.57
CA ASP A 46 -9.23 6.87 1.58
C ASP A 46 -10.10 5.95 2.43
N GLU A 47 -10.66 4.90 1.83
CA GLU A 47 -11.38 3.88 2.58
C GLU A 47 -10.44 2.96 3.37
N ALA A 48 -9.37 2.47 2.76
CA ALA A 48 -8.42 1.54 3.37
C ALA A 48 -7.74 2.12 4.63
N LEU A 49 -7.38 3.41 4.60
CA LEU A 49 -6.71 4.11 5.69
C LEU A 49 -7.57 4.28 6.95
N LYS A 50 -8.91 4.18 6.83
CA LYS A 50 -9.82 4.18 8.00
C LYS A 50 -9.58 2.98 8.92
N TYR A 51 -8.95 1.93 8.39
CA TYR A 51 -8.71 0.67 9.08
C TYR A 51 -7.24 0.48 9.45
N GLU A 52 -6.41 1.53 9.31
CA GLU A 52 -5.02 1.46 9.71
C GLU A 52 -4.90 1.09 11.21
N GLY A 53 -4.11 0.05 11.49
CA GLY A 53 -3.94 -0.48 12.84
C GLY A 53 -5.05 -1.40 13.35
N PHE A 54 -6.08 -1.72 12.54
CA PHE A 54 -7.04 -2.76 12.90
C PHE A 54 -6.34 -4.12 12.99
N PRO A 55 -6.73 -4.98 13.97
CA PRO A 55 -6.15 -6.32 14.09
C PRO A 55 -6.58 -7.20 12.92
N TYR A 56 -5.67 -8.04 12.42
CA TYR A 56 -6.03 -9.07 11.44
C TYR A 56 -7.02 -10.06 12.06
N VAL A 57 -8.10 -10.36 11.34
CA VAL A 57 -9.09 -11.37 11.74
C VAL A 57 -9.35 -12.29 10.57
N PHE A 58 -8.92 -13.55 10.68
CA PHE A 58 -9.15 -14.57 9.65
C PHE A 58 -10.65 -14.73 9.37
N GLY A 59 -11.06 -14.57 8.11
CA GLY A 59 -12.47 -14.58 7.70
C GLY A 59 -13.17 -13.22 7.80
N GLY A 60 -12.54 -12.21 8.41
CA GLY A 60 -13.05 -10.84 8.50
C GLY A 60 -13.11 -10.16 7.13
N ALA A 61 -14.19 -9.44 6.86
CA ALA A 61 -14.41 -8.76 5.57
C ALA A 61 -15.24 -7.48 5.72
N SER A 62 -15.26 -6.88 6.92
CA SER A 62 -16.02 -5.67 7.19
C SER A 62 -15.49 -4.94 8.42
N PRO A 63 -15.79 -3.64 8.59
CA PRO A 63 -15.32 -2.87 9.75
C PRO A 63 -15.77 -3.43 11.10
N THR A 64 -16.92 -4.10 11.15
CA THR A 64 -17.46 -4.68 12.39
C THR A 64 -16.79 -5.99 12.78
N THR A 65 -16.20 -6.71 11.82
CA THR A 65 -15.49 -7.98 12.03
C THR A 65 -13.96 -7.81 12.01
N SER A 66 -13.48 -6.61 11.70
CA SER A 66 -12.15 -6.40 11.11
C SER A 66 -11.99 -7.19 9.80
N PHE A 67 -10.75 -7.29 9.31
CA PHE A 67 -10.42 -7.80 8.00
C PHE A 67 -9.33 -8.88 8.05
N ASP A 68 -9.44 -9.86 7.15
CA ASP A 68 -8.29 -10.56 6.60
C ASP A 68 -7.79 -9.87 5.32
N CYS A 69 -6.74 -10.41 4.71
CA CYS A 69 -6.11 -9.81 3.53
C CYS A 69 -7.11 -9.60 2.40
N SER A 70 -7.73 -10.67 1.90
CA SER A 70 -8.70 -10.61 0.81
C SER A 70 -10.00 -9.91 1.16
N GLY A 71 -10.42 -9.95 2.43
CA GLY A 71 -11.61 -9.24 2.93
C GLY A 71 -11.44 -7.73 2.95
N LEU A 72 -10.24 -7.24 3.30
CA LEU A 72 -9.92 -5.81 3.17
C LEU A 72 -10.00 -5.38 1.71
N ILE A 73 -9.32 -6.11 0.81
CA ILE A 73 -9.32 -5.82 -0.63
C ILE A 73 -10.74 -5.79 -1.19
N GLN A 74 -11.54 -6.83 -0.92
CA GLN A 74 -12.93 -6.87 -1.35
C GLN A 74 -13.72 -5.65 -0.89
N TRP A 75 -13.58 -5.25 0.38
CA TRP A 75 -14.32 -4.13 0.96
C TRP A 75 -13.97 -2.79 0.34
N VAL A 76 -12.68 -2.48 0.20
CA VAL A 76 -12.24 -1.15 -0.25
C VAL A 76 -12.46 -0.95 -1.75
N TYR A 77 -12.33 -2.03 -2.55
CA TYR A 77 -12.66 -1.98 -3.98
C TYR A 77 -14.18 -1.88 -4.21
N ASP A 78 -15.00 -2.51 -3.36
CA ASP A 78 -16.47 -2.33 -3.40
C ASP A 78 -16.87 -0.87 -3.17
N LYS A 79 -16.17 -0.13 -2.30
CA LYS A 79 -16.40 1.32 -2.13
C LYS A 79 -16.07 2.16 -3.35
N ALA A 80 -15.14 1.68 -4.18
CA ALA A 80 -14.84 2.27 -5.47
C ALA A 80 -15.72 1.71 -6.61
N GLY A 81 -16.71 0.86 -6.31
CA GLY A 81 -17.63 0.27 -7.29
C GLY A 81 -17.07 -0.95 -8.05
N ILE A 82 -15.97 -1.53 -7.59
CA ILE A 82 -15.32 -2.70 -8.18
C ILE A 82 -15.61 -3.94 -7.34
N SER A 83 -16.37 -4.89 -7.91
CA SER A 83 -16.72 -6.13 -7.22
C SER A 83 -15.62 -7.18 -7.37
N LEU A 84 -14.97 -7.55 -6.26
CA LEU A 84 -13.98 -8.61 -6.22
C LEU A 84 -14.47 -9.87 -5.48
N PRO A 85 -14.01 -11.08 -5.89
CA PRO A 85 -14.26 -12.31 -5.14
C PRO A 85 -13.73 -12.27 -3.70
N ARG A 86 -14.21 -13.18 -2.85
CA ARG A 86 -13.90 -13.19 -1.42
C ARG A 86 -12.49 -13.67 -1.08
N VAL A 87 -11.94 -14.59 -1.87
CA VAL A 87 -10.67 -15.29 -1.55
C VAL A 87 -9.54 -14.73 -2.40
N ALA A 88 -8.34 -14.60 -1.83
CA ALA A 88 -7.17 -14.06 -2.53
C ALA A 88 -6.84 -14.79 -3.85
N GLN A 89 -6.98 -16.13 -3.87
CA GLN A 89 -6.82 -16.92 -5.10
C GLN A 89 -7.84 -16.54 -6.17
N ASP A 90 -9.12 -16.42 -5.80
CA ASP A 90 -10.17 -16.05 -6.75
C ASP A 90 -10.00 -14.59 -7.24
N GLN A 91 -9.46 -13.71 -6.39
CA GLN A 91 -9.11 -12.34 -6.78
C GLN A 91 -7.99 -12.35 -7.83
N TYR A 92 -6.94 -13.15 -7.62
CA TYR A 92 -5.88 -13.36 -8.61
C TYR A 92 -6.45 -13.87 -9.94
N ASP A 93 -7.29 -14.91 -9.90
CA ASP A 93 -7.89 -15.52 -11.09
C ASP A 93 -8.86 -14.58 -11.84
N ALA A 94 -9.42 -13.57 -11.14
CA ALA A 94 -10.32 -12.57 -11.70
C ALA A 94 -9.61 -11.33 -12.27
N THR A 95 -8.30 -11.20 -12.06
CA THR A 95 -7.50 -10.05 -12.51
C THR A 95 -6.61 -10.38 -13.70
N GLN A 96 -6.16 -9.35 -14.42
CA GLN A 96 -5.14 -9.50 -15.46
C GLN A 96 -3.75 -9.48 -14.81
N GLU A 97 -2.93 -10.48 -15.12
CA GLU A 97 -1.53 -10.50 -14.72
C GLU A 97 -0.72 -9.45 -15.51
N ILE A 98 0.05 -8.65 -14.77
CA ILE A 98 0.98 -7.63 -15.29
C ILE A 98 2.33 -7.78 -14.60
N SER A 99 3.38 -7.24 -15.21
CA SER A 99 4.71 -7.23 -14.59
C SER A 99 4.81 -6.21 -13.45
N MET A 100 5.74 -6.40 -12.51
CA MET A 100 5.98 -5.43 -11.43
C MET A 100 6.47 -4.09 -11.98
N GLU A 101 7.12 -4.08 -13.15
CA GLU A 101 7.55 -2.86 -13.85
C GLU A 101 6.39 -2.06 -14.43
N GLU A 102 5.24 -2.70 -14.69
CA GLU A 102 4.03 -2.08 -15.21
C GLU A 102 3.03 -1.70 -14.11
N ALA A 103 3.22 -2.21 -12.89
CA ALA A 103 2.33 -2.01 -11.77
C ALA A 103 2.19 -0.52 -11.40
N GLN A 104 0.95 -0.11 -11.16
CA GLN A 104 0.55 1.24 -10.76
C GLN A 104 -0.24 1.19 -9.46
N ALA A 105 -0.28 2.32 -8.75
CA ALA A 105 -1.01 2.39 -7.49
C ALA A 105 -2.46 1.91 -7.69
N GLY A 106 -2.95 1.04 -6.80
CA GLY A 106 -4.25 0.41 -6.93
C GLY A 106 -4.28 -0.93 -7.69
N ASP A 107 -3.17 -1.39 -8.25
CA ASP A 107 -3.03 -2.78 -8.68
C ASP A 107 -2.92 -3.73 -7.47
N LEU A 108 -3.21 -5.01 -7.67
CA LEU A 108 -3.09 -6.03 -6.62
C LEU A 108 -1.75 -6.76 -6.70
N ILE A 109 -1.07 -6.88 -5.57
CA ILE A 109 0.09 -7.78 -5.42
C ILE A 109 -0.37 -9.03 -4.71
N PHE A 110 -0.03 -10.17 -5.29
CA PHE A 110 -0.29 -11.48 -4.74
C PHE A 110 1.00 -12.14 -4.25
N PHE A 111 0.91 -12.83 -3.12
CA PHE A 111 2.02 -13.57 -2.53
C PHE A 111 1.63 -15.04 -2.38
N HIS A 112 2.62 -15.91 -2.46
CA HIS A 112 2.47 -17.34 -2.23
C HIS A 112 3.26 -17.79 -1.00
N SER A 113 2.86 -18.91 -0.41
CA SER A 113 3.58 -19.58 0.70
C SER A 113 3.83 -18.70 1.94
N THR A 114 2.97 -17.71 2.20
CA THR A 114 3.05 -16.89 3.42
C THR A 114 2.57 -17.64 4.67
N TYR A 115 1.70 -18.64 4.48
CA TYR A 115 1.28 -19.62 5.49
C TYR A 115 0.91 -20.95 4.82
N ASN A 116 0.64 -21.98 5.63
CA ASN A 116 0.22 -23.30 5.13
C ASN A 116 -1.20 -23.25 4.54
N ALA A 117 -1.30 -23.27 3.22
CA ALA A 117 -2.56 -23.27 2.48
C ALA A 117 -2.59 -24.34 1.39
N GLY A 118 -3.80 -24.68 0.92
CA GLY A 118 -4.00 -25.57 -0.24
C GLY A 118 -4.03 -24.86 -1.59
N THR A 119 -3.90 -23.53 -1.60
CA THR A 119 -3.92 -22.67 -2.79
C THR A 119 -2.53 -22.12 -3.10
N TYR A 120 -2.31 -21.68 -4.35
CA TYR A 120 -1.05 -21.06 -4.75
C TYR A 120 -0.91 -19.68 -4.12
N VAL A 121 -1.92 -18.82 -4.29
CA VAL A 121 -1.99 -17.52 -3.65
C VAL A 121 -2.42 -17.67 -2.19
N THR A 122 -1.63 -17.10 -1.29
CA THR A 122 -1.86 -17.12 0.15
C THR A 122 -2.07 -15.72 0.73
N HIS A 123 -1.68 -14.66 0.04
CA HIS A 123 -1.87 -13.30 0.54
C HIS A 123 -2.04 -12.29 -0.60
N VAL A 124 -2.68 -11.17 -0.30
CA VAL A 124 -2.93 -10.09 -1.26
C VAL A 124 -2.75 -8.73 -0.59
N ALA A 125 -2.27 -7.76 -1.37
CA ALA A 125 -2.07 -6.37 -0.98
C ALA A 125 -2.40 -5.41 -2.13
N ILE A 126 -2.64 -4.14 -1.82
CA ILE A 126 -2.80 -3.04 -2.77
C ILE A 126 -1.41 -2.47 -3.05
N TYR A 127 -0.95 -2.46 -4.31
CA TYR A 127 0.30 -1.82 -4.68
C TYR A 127 0.21 -0.31 -4.50
N LEU A 128 1.31 0.26 -4.03
CA LEU A 128 1.57 1.69 -3.93
C LEU A 128 2.91 2.00 -4.60
N GLU A 129 3.11 3.25 -4.98
CA GLU A 129 4.35 3.67 -5.64
C GLU A 129 5.60 3.45 -4.78
N GLY A 130 6.72 3.17 -5.45
CA GLY A 130 8.03 3.03 -4.80
C GLY A 130 8.21 1.69 -4.07
N ASN A 131 7.64 0.60 -4.61
CA ASN A 131 7.66 -0.74 -4.02
C ASN A 131 7.06 -0.82 -2.61
N ARG A 132 6.02 -0.02 -2.38
CA ARG A 132 5.21 -0.06 -1.17
C ARG A 132 3.89 -0.75 -1.47
N PHE A 133 3.21 -1.21 -0.43
CA PHE A 133 1.87 -1.76 -0.56
C PHE A 133 1.11 -1.62 0.75
N TYR A 134 -0.21 -1.63 0.67
CA TYR A 134 -1.11 -1.60 1.82
C TYR A 134 -1.87 -2.93 1.93
N HIS A 135 -1.98 -3.49 3.13
CA HIS A 135 -2.68 -4.75 3.36
C HIS A 135 -3.17 -4.89 4.80
N ALA A 136 -4.11 -5.80 5.03
CA ALA A 136 -4.33 -6.33 6.36
C ALA A 136 -3.17 -7.28 6.69
N GLY A 137 -2.27 -6.85 7.58
CA GLY A 137 -1.02 -7.54 7.86
C GLY A 137 -0.92 -8.05 9.28
N ASP A 138 -1.14 -9.35 9.45
CA ASP A 138 -0.65 -10.24 10.52
C ASP A 138 -1.27 -11.65 10.30
N PRO A 139 -1.08 -12.28 9.11
CA PRO A 139 -1.77 -13.52 8.73
C PRO A 139 -1.22 -14.79 9.40
#